data_AF-A0A811G6I3-F1
#
_entry.id   AF-A0A811G6I3-F1
#
_cell.length_a   1.000
_cell.length_b   1.000
_cell.length_c   1.000
_cell.angle_alpha   90.00
_cell.angle_beta   90.00
_cell.angle_gamma   90.00
#
_symmetry.space_group_name_H-M   'P 1'
#
loop_
_entity.id
_entity.type
_entity.pdbx_description
1 polymer ?
#
loop_
_entity_poly.entity_id
_entity_poly.type
_entity_poly.pdbx_seq_one_letter_code
_entity_poly.pdbx_strand_id
1 'polypeptide(L)'
;MKNFFLNSTRIVENNAKVYWSIIFGIAACLILYIAEAVHIQNFMATLNTQDENILSAAIQPLAQRYSYSRYLVLVLAVLWSSYEYSSTKKKLGL
;
A
#
# COMPACT_ATOMS: atom_id res chain seq x y z
N MET A 1 -10.88 26.36 9.30
CA MET A 1 -9.95 25.98 8.21
C MET A 1 -8.51 26.36 8.53
N LYS A 2 -8.17 27.64 8.79
CA LYS A 2 -6.78 28.09 9.06
C LYS A 2 -6.07 27.34 10.21
N ASN A 3 -6.75 27.17 11.35
CA ASN A 3 -6.19 26.44 12.51
C ASN A 3 -5.99 24.93 12.24
N PHE A 4 -6.78 24.34 11.35
CA PHE A 4 -6.63 22.93 10.98
C PHE A 4 -5.33 22.72 10.20
N PHE A 5 -5.04 23.55 9.20
CA PHE A 5 -3.79 23.46 8.44
C PHE A 5 -2.58 23.74 9.34
N LEU A 6 -2.61 24.77 10.18
CA LEU A 6 -1.53 25.08 11.11
C LEU A 6 -1.23 23.93 12.09
N ASN A 7 -2.27 23.31 12.66
CA ASN A 7 -2.08 22.17 13.55
C ASN A 7 -1.55 20.94 12.81
N SER A 8 -2.07 20.66 11.60
CA SER A 8 -1.60 19.54 10.78
C SER A 8 -0.13 19.69 10.38
N THR A 9 0.29 20.88 9.93
CA THR A 9 1.69 21.14 9.58
C THR A 9 2.60 20.96 10.79
N ARG A 10 2.21 21.50 11.95
CA ARG A 10 2.98 21.36 13.20
C ARG A 10 3.09 19.89 13.66
N ILE A 11 2.05 19.09 13.45
CA ILE A 11 2.08 17.65 13.76
C ILE A 11 3.05 16.90 12.83
N VAL A 12 3.01 17.18 11.53
CA VAL A 12 3.87 16.54 10.53
C VAL A 12 5.34 16.92 10.75
N GLU A 13 5.61 18.20 11.06
CA GLU A 13 6.97 18.67 11.40
C GLU A 13 7.53 17.98 12.64
N ASN A 14 6.70 17.69 13.64
CA ASN A 14 7.14 17.02 14.87
C ASN A 14 7.18 15.48 14.74
N ASN A 15 6.55 14.90 13.73
CA ASN A 15 6.54 13.46 13.53
C ASN A 15 6.59 13.06 12.05
N ALA A 16 7.81 12.92 11.55
CA ALA A 16 8.08 12.45 10.18
C ALA A 16 7.48 11.06 9.88
N LYS A 17 7.14 10.25 10.90
CA LYS A 17 6.50 8.93 10.72
C LYS A 17 5.14 9.02 10.03
N VAL A 18 4.44 10.15 10.20
CA VAL A 18 3.16 10.39 9.52
C VAL A 18 3.34 10.35 7.99
N TYR A 19 4.40 10.97 7.47
CA TYR A 19 4.70 10.93 6.03
C TYR A 19 5.37 9.63 5.61
N TRP A 20 6.27 9.10 6.43
CA TRP A 20 6.97 7.84 6.17
C TRP A 20 6.02 6.65 6.02
N SER A 21 4.94 6.58 6.79
CA SER A 21 3.92 5.53 6.65
C SER A 21 3.26 5.53 5.26
N ILE A 22 3.05 6.71 4.67
CA ILE A 22 2.50 6.85 3.31
C ILE A 22 3.52 6.40 2.27
N ILE A 23 4.77 6.87 2.37
CA ILE A 23 5.87 6.43 1.47
C ILE A 23 6.00 4.91 1.53
N PHE A 24 6.02 4.35 2.74
CA PHE A 24 6.13 2.91 2.96
C PHE A 24 4.98 2.16 2.28
N GLY A 25 3.74 2.62 2.43
CA GLY A 25 2.58 2.03 1.76
C GLY A 25 2.71 2.01 0.23
N ILE A 26 3.17 3.11 -0.36
CA ILE A 26 3.40 3.22 -1.81
C ILE A 26 4.52 2.27 -2.25
N ALA A 27 5.67 2.31 -1.57
CA ALA A 27 6.81 1.46 -1.88
C ALA A 27 6.47 -0.03 -1.78
N ALA A 28 5.74 -0.44 -0.74
CA ALA A 28 5.26 -1.80 -0.56
C ALA A 28 4.28 -2.21 -1.67
N CYS A 29 3.39 -1.32 -2.11
CA CYS A 29 2.51 -1.58 -3.26
C CYS A 29 3.29 -1.79 -4.56
N LEU A 30 4.35 -1.01 -4.80
CA LEU A 30 5.22 -1.19 -5.96
C LEU A 30 5.96 -2.53 -5.92
N ILE A 31 6.48 -2.92 -4.76
CA ILE A 31 7.12 -4.23 -4.59
C ILE A 31 6.13 -5.37 -4.85
N LEU A 32 4.89 -5.26 -4.34
CA LEU A 32 3.84 -6.25 -4.60
C LEU A 32 3.51 -6.35 -6.10
N TYR A 33 3.52 -5.23 -6.82
CA TYR A 33 3.29 -5.23 -8.26
C TYR A 33 4.42 -5.93 -9.04
N ILE A 34 5.68 -5.69 -8.66
CA ILE A 34 6.81 -6.41 -9.25
C ILE A 34 6.73 -7.91 -8.95
N ALA A 35 6.41 -8.26 -7.70
CA ALA A 35 6.24 -9.65 -7.29
C ALA A 35 5.10 -10.35 -8.05
N GLU A 36 3.99 -9.67 -8.29
CA GLU A 36 2.88 -10.14 -9.12
C GLU A 36 3.36 -10.48 -10.54
N ALA A 37 4.10 -9.56 -11.18
CA ALA A 37 4.63 -9.77 -12.53
C ALA A 37 5.57 -10.98 -12.62
N VAL A 38 6.51 -11.11 -11.67
CA VAL A 38 7.43 -12.25 -11.61
C VAL A 38 6.68 -13.57 -11.39
N HIS A 39 5.69 -13.57 -10.51
CA HIS A 39 4.89 -14.77 -10.22
C HIS A 39 4.08 -15.21 -11.44
N ILE A 40 3.45 -14.26 -12.14
CA ILE A 40 2.75 -14.54 -13.39
C ILE A 40 3.69 -15.13 -14.44
N GLN A 41 4.89 -14.57 -14.63
CA GLN A 41 5.88 -15.12 -15.57
C GLN A 41 6.27 -16.57 -15.25
N ASN A 42 6.56 -16.87 -13.99
CA ASN A 42 6.90 -18.22 -13.56
C ASN A 42 5.72 -19.20 -13.73
N PHE A 43 4.51 -18.73 -13.45
CA PHE A 43 3.30 -19.52 -13.61
C PHE A 43 3.01 -19.83 -15.09
N MET A 44 3.17 -18.85 -15.99
CA MET A 44 3.04 -19.06 -17.44
C MET A 44 4.07 -20.08 -17.95
N ALA A 45 5.32 -19.99 -17.49
CA ALA A 45 6.37 -20.97 -17.85
C ALA A 45 6.03 -22.40 -17.39
N THR A 46 5.28 -22.54 -16.30
CA THR A 46 4.87 -23.85 -15.76
C THR A 46 3.67 -24.43 -16.51
N LEU A 47 2.71 -23.59 -16.93
CA LEU A 47 1.50 -24.05 -17.61
C LEU A 47 1.78 -24.61 -19.02
N ASN A 48 2.83 -24.13 -19.69
CA ASN A 48 3.25 -24.57 -21.03
C ASN A 48 2.09 -24.65 -22.06
N THR A 49 1.16 -23.69 -21.98
CA THR A 49 0.02 -23.56 -22.89
C THR A 49 0.05 -22.19 -23.56
N GLN A 50 -0.26 -22.15 -24.86
CA GLN A 50 -0.43 -20.91 -25.64
C GLN A 50 -1.89 -20.46 -25.73
N ASP A 51 -2.83 -21.20 -25.12
CA ASP A 51 -4.24 -20.81 -25.08
C ASP A 51 -4.44 -19.65 -24.08
N GLU A 52 -4.68 -18.46 -24.62
CA GLU A 52 -4.93 -17.23 -23.85
C GLU A 52 -6.13 -17.34 -22.90
N ASN A 53 -7.16 -18.12 -23.25
CA ASN A 53 -8.35 -18.27 -22.40
C ASN A 53 -8.02 -19.05 -21.14
N ILE A 54 -7.25 -20.14 -21.28
CA ILE A 54 -6.81 -20.96 -20.16
C ILE A 54 -5.82 -20.18 -19.29
N LEU A 55 -4.92 -19.43 -19.92
CA LEU A 55 -3.92 -18.61 -19.23
C LEU A 55 -4.57 -17.50 -18.41
N SER A 56 -5.51 -16.77 -18.99
CA SER A 56 -6.25 -15.69 -18.33
C SER A 56 -7.06 -16.20 -17.14
N ALA A 57 -7.80 -17.31 -17.32
CA ALA A 57 -8.57 -17.93 -16.25
C ALA A 57 -7.70 -18.39 -15.06
N ALA A 58 -6.47 -18.83 -15.35
CA ALA A 58 -5.54 -19.27 -14.32
C ALA A 58 -4.78 -18.11 -13.63
N ILE A 59 -4.52 -17.00 -14.33
CA ILE A 59 -3.87 -15.80 -13.79
C ILE A 59 -4.84 -14.93 -12.97
N GLN A 60 -6.11 -14.84 -13.39
CA GLN A 60 -7.11 -14.00 -12.73
C GLN A 60 -7.18 -14.16 -11.20
N PRO A 61 -7.25 -15.39 -10.63
CA PRO A 61 -7.27 -15.55 -9.17
C PRO A 61 -5.97 -15.09 -8.51
N LEU A 62 -4.84 -15.21 -9.20
CA LEU A 62 -3.54 -14.74 -8.69
C LEU A 62 -3.50 -13.21 -8.65
N ALA A 63 -3.86 -12.55 -9.75
CA ALA A 63 -3.92 -11.10 -9.84
C ALA A 63 -4.88 -10.50 -8.79
N GLN A 64 -6.02 -11.15 -8.56
CA GLN A 64 -6.98 -10.72 -7.55
C GLN A 64 -6.42 -10.78 -6.12
N ARG A 65 -5.64 -11.83 -5.77
CA ARG A 65 -4.94 -11.90 -4.47
C ARG A 65 -3.93 -10.77 -4.29
N TYR A 66 -3.14 -10.45 -5.31
CA TYR A 66 -2.19 -9.33 -5.25
C TYR A 66 -2.89 -7.97 -5.15
N SER A 67 -4.04 -7.80 -5.82
CA SER A 67 -4.88 -6.61 -5.68
C SER A 67 -5.37 -6.43 -4.24
N TYR A 68 -5.92 -7.49 -3.62
CA TYR A 68 -6.32 -7.45 -2.20
C TYR A 68 -5.16 -7.16 -1.27
N SER A 69 -3.98 -7.76 -1.51
CA SER A 69 -2.78 -7.48 -0.73
C SER A 69 -2.37 -6.00 -0.81
N ARG A 70 -2.45 -5.38 -1.99
CA ARG A 70 -2.18 -3.94 -2.15
C ARG A 70 -3.19 -3.08 -1.39
N TYR A 71 -4.49 -3.40 -1.46
CA TYR A 71 -5.49 -2.70 -0.67
C TYR A 71 -5.25 -2.83 0.83
N LEU A 72 -4.89 -4.02 1.31
CA LEU A 72 -4.55 -4.26 2.70
C LEU A 72 -3.36 -3.40 3.14
N VAL A 73 -2.29 -3.36 2.35
CA VAL A 73 -1.11 -2.52 2.61
C VAL A 73 -1.49 -1.04 2.69
N LEU A 74 -2.32 -0.55 1.77
CA LEU A 74 -2.79 0.84 1.79
C LEU A 74 -3.60 1.15 3.05
N VAL A 75 -4.52 0.25 3.44
CA VAL A 75 -5.31 0.40 4.66
C VAL A 75 -4.40 0.46 5.89
N LEU A 76 -3.43 -0.45 6.01
CA LEU A 76 -2.48 -0.44 7.13
C LEU A 76 -1.62 0.83 7.15
N ALA A 77 -1.16 1.30 6.00
CA ALA A 77 -0.39 2.55 5.90
C ALA A 77 -1.22 3.77 6.36
N VAL A 78 -2.48 3.85 5.96
CA VAL A 78 -3.39 4.93 6.40
C VAL A 78 -3.69 4.85 7.89
N LEU A 79 -3.94 3.65 8.42
CA LEU A 79 -4.16 3.44 9.85
C LEU A 79 -2.92 3.81 10.67
N TRP A 80 -1.73 3.43 10.21
CA TRP A 80 -0.48 3.85 10.83
C TRP A 80 -0.34 5.38 10.80
N SER A 81 -0.49 6.00 9.64
CA SER A 81 -0.41 7.47 9.50
C SER A 81 -1.38 8.18 10.46
N SER A 82 -2.62 7.69 10.54
CA SER A 82 -3.67 8.22 11.42
C SER A 82 -3.34 8.04 12.90
N TYR A 83 -2.76 6.89 13.27
CA TYR A 83 -2.31 6.61 14.62
C TYR A 83 -1.18 7.54 15.05
N GLU A 84 -0.15 7.71 14.20
CA GLU A 84 0.97 8.61 14.46
C GLU A 84 0.50 10.06 14.55
N TYR A 85 -0.42 10.46 13.67
CA TYR A 85 -1.04 11.79 13.71
C TYR A 85 -1.79 12.02 15.03
N SER A 86 -2.66 11.08 15.44
CA SER A 86 -3.44 11.20 16.68
C SER A 86 -2.55 11.18 17.93
N SER A 87 -1.53 10.32 17.93
CA SER A 87 -0.55 10.22 19.01
C SER A 87 0.22 11.54 19.18
N THR A 88 0.72 12.12 18.08
CA THR A 88 1.43 13.40 18.12
C THR A 88 0.51 14.56 18.48
N LYS A 89 -0.73 14.57 17.97
CA LYS A 89 -1.74 15.57 18.35
C LYS A 89 -1.94 15.63 19.86
N LYS A 90 -2.14 14.46 20.50
CA LYS A 90 -2.27 14.35 21.97
C LYS A 90 -1.03 14.84 22.71
N LYS A 91 0.18 14.51 22.23
CA LYS A 91 1.44 14.97 22.84
C LYS A 91 1.63 16.48 22.75
N LEU A 92 1.13 17.11 21.69
CA LEU A 92 1.23 18.56 21.48
C LEU A 92 0.11 19.35 22.17
N GLY A 93 -0.88 18.69 22.79
CA GLY A 93 -2.02 19.34 23.43
C GLY A 93 -2.96 20.05 22.46
N LEU A 94 -3.03 19.58 21.20
CA LEU A 94 -3.82 20.15 20.10
C LEU A 94 -5.13 19.40 19.84
#